data_AF-A0A9Q3EH51-F1
#
_entry.id   AF-A0A9Q3EH51-F1
#
_cell.length_a   1.000
_cell.length_b   1.000
_cell.length_c   1.000
_cell.angle_alpha   90.00
_cell.angle_beta   90.00
_cell.angle_gamma   90.00
#
_symmetry.space_group_name_H-M   'P 1'
#
loop_
_entity.id
_entity.type
_entity.pdbx_description
1 polymer ?
#
loop_
_entity_poly.entity_id
_entity_poly.type
_entity_poly.pdbx_seq_one_letter_code
_entity_poly.pdbx_strand_id
1 'polypeptide(L)'
;MKAPNRNILRLQTAIQENRGNMTIFHKDGNIHENADILRIWPLPNNIYNPAYVPGEASPHIPIEGISFTDLNTKFFEEVRNSYPQDRSSSILFQLITKY
;
A
#
# COMPACT_ATOMS: atom_id res chain seq x y z
N MET A 1 -10.04 9.56 36.16
CA MET A 1 -9.91 9.07 34.77
C MET A 1 -8.55 9.48 34.23
N LYS A 2 -7.85 8.60 33.52
CA LYS A 2 -6.56 8.91 32.91
C LYS A 2 -6.81 9.85 31.73
N ALA A 3 -6.05 10.94 31.62
CA ALA A 3 -6.17 11.86 30.49
C ALA A 3 -5.88 11.11 29.17
N PRO A 4 -6.66 11.35 28.11
CA PRO A 4 -6.39 10.74 26.81
C PRO A 4 -5.03 11.22 26.29
N ASN A 5 -4.34 10.33 25.58
CA ASN A 5 -3.12 10.68 24.84
C ASN A 5 -3.40 11.87 23.92
N ARG A 6 -2.43 12.79 23.73
CA ARG A 6 -2.52 13.96 22.84
C ARG A 6 -3.11 13.64 21.47
N ASN A 7 -2.78 12.48 20.90
CA ASN A 7 -3.32 12.05 19.61
C ASN A 7 -4.82 11.74 19.68
N ILE A 8 -5.25 11.07 20.74
CA ILE A 8 -6.68 10.78 21.00
C ILE A 8 -7.43 12.07 21.30
N LEU A 9 -6.81 13.04 21.98
CA LEU A 9 -7.44 14.34 22.27
C LEU A 9 -7.75 15.12 20.98
N ARG A 10 -6.80 15.15 20.01
CA ARG A 10 -7.02 15.80 18.71
C ARG A 10 -8.17 15.16 17.92
N LEU A 11 -8.22 13.83 17.91
CA LEU A 11 -9.30 13.09 17.27
C LEU A 11 -10.64 13.36 17.96
N GLN A 12 -10.67 13.39 19.29
CA GLN A 12 -11.87 13.73 20.04
C GLN A 12 -12.40 15.11 19.67
N THR A 13 -11.54 16.13 19.58
CA THR A 13 -11.94 17.49 19.16
C THR A 13 -12.52 17.50 17.75
N ALA A 14 -11.86 16.90 16.76
CA ALA A 14 -12.36 16.84 15.39
C ALA A 14 -13.71 16.08 15.28
N ILE A 15 -13.89 15.03 16.09
CA ILE A 15 -15.17 14.32 16.18
C ILE A 15 -16.24 15.21 16.81
N GLN A 16 -15.92 15.99 17.85
CA GLN A 16 -16.85 16.94 18.45
C GLN A 16 -17.29 18.01 17.45
N GLU A 17 -16.37 18.54 16.64
CA GLU A 17 -16.66 19.57 15.64
C GLU A 17 -17.67 19.09 14.58
N ASN A 18 -17.74 17.78 14.34
CA ASN A 18 -18.66 17.17 13.37
C ASN A 18 -19.87 16.48 14.03
N ARG A 19 -20.09 16.67 15.34
CA ARG A 19 -21.24 16.06 16.04
C ARG A 19 -22.56 16.61 15.50
N GLY A 20 -23.45 15.69 15.13
CA GLY A 20 -24.74 15.98 14.50
C GLY A 20 -24.80 15.58 13.04
N ASN A 21 -23.66 15.59 12.33
CA ASN A 21 -23.55 15.18 10.93
C ASN A 21 -22.85 13.83 10.76
N MET A 22 -22.18 13.33 11.81
CA MET A 22 -21.45 12.07 11.78
C MET A 22 -21.62 11.30 13.10
N THR A 23 -21.86 10.00 12.97
CA THR A 23 -21.89 9.04 14.10
C THR A 23 -20.89 7.93 13.83
N ILE A 24 -19.99 7.69 14.78
CA ILE A 24 -18.98 6.63 14.68
C ILE A 24 -19.54 5.37 15.32
N PHE A 25 -19.59 4.29 14.55
CA PHE A 25 -19.98 2.97 15.04
C PHE A 25 -18.78 2.03 14.92
N HIS A 26 -18.48 1.34 16.02
CA HIS A 26 -17.59 0.19 15.95
C HIS A 26 -18.29 -0.92 15.17
N LYS A 27 -17.57 -1.53 14.23
CA LYS A 27 -18.02 -2.72 13.51
C LYS A 27 -16.85 -3.70 13.46
N ASP A 28 -17.11 -4.96 13.76
CA ASP A 28 -16.12 -6.04 13.68
C ASP A 28 -16.20 -6.76 12.33
N GLY A 29 -15.05 -7.23 11.81
CA GLY A 29 -14.96 -8.22 10.72
C GLY A 29 -14.83 -7.68 9.28
N ASN A 30 -15.11 -8.56 8.30
CA ASN A 30 -14.96 -8.37 6.84
C ASN A 30 -15.77 -7.20 6.24
N ILE A 31 -16.59 -6.52 7.03
CA ILE A 31 -17.37 -5.37 6.56
C ILE A 31 -16.45 -4.19 6.17
N HIS A 32 -15.22 -4.18 6.68
CA HIS A 32 -14.18 -3.20 6.33
C HIS A 32 -13.31 -3.59 5.14
N GLU A 33 -13.59 -4.71 4.46
CA GLU A 33 -12.75 -5.23 3.36
C GLU A 33 -12.44 -4.16 2.30
N ASN A 34 -13.42 -3.34 1.94
CA ASN A 34 -13.20 -2.24 0.99
C ASN A 34 -12.23 -1.18 1.52
N ALA A 35 -12.32 -0.82 2.81
CA ALA A 35 -11.41 0.14 3.43
C ALA A 35 -10.00 -0.46 3.60
N ASP A 36 -9.92 -1.75 3.91
CA ASP A 36 -8.65 -2.48 4.04
C ASP A 36 -7.96 -2.64 2.68
N ILE A 37 -8.71 -2.94 1.61
CA ILE A 37 -8.20 -2.98 0.24
C ILE A 37 -7.70 -1.59 -0.16
N LEU A 38 -8.45 -0.52 0.11
CA LEU A 38 -8.04 0.85 -0.21
C LEU A 38 -6.80 1.31 0.57
N ARG A 39 -6.56 0.75 1.77
CA ARG A 39 -5.34 0.99 2.52
C ARG A 39 -4.11 0.37 1.84
N ILE A 40 -4.27 -0.78 1.20
CA ILE A 40 -3.18 -1.48 0.48
C ILE A 40 -3.02 -0.92 -0.94
N TRP A 41 -4.14 -0.64 -1.61
CA TRP A 41 -4.24 -0.15 -2.97
C TRP A 41 -5.07 1.13 -3.02
N PRO A 42 -4.46 2.28 -2.71
CA PRO A 42 -5.15 3.56 -2.77
C PRO A 42 -5.60 3.86 -4.21
N LEU A 43 -6.76 4.51 -4.35
CA LEU A 43 -7.22 4.97 -5.65
C LEU A 43 -6.29 6.06 -6.21
N PRO A 44 -6.17 6.17 -7.54
CA PRO A 44 -5.41 7.25 -8.16
C PRO A 44 -5.92 8.62 -7.71
N ASN A 45 -5.00 9.58 -7.53
CA ASN A 45 -5.34 10.95 -7.20
C ASN A 45 -5.81 11.70 -8.46
N ASN A 46 -7.07 11.52 -8.86
CA ASN A 46 -7.68 12.17 -10.04
C ASN A 46 -9.03 12.82 -9.69
N ILE A 47 -9.56 13.66 -10.59
CA ILE A 47 -10.79 14.45 -10.37
C ILE A 47 -12.07 13.62 -10.11
N TYR A 48 -12.04 12.31 -10.40
CA TYR A 48 -13.15 11.39 -10.14
C TYR A 48 -13.08 10.77 -8.74
N ASN A 49 -11.92 10.85 -8.08
CA ASN A 49 -11.76 10.44 -6.69
C ASN A 49 -12.35 11.53 -5.78
N PRO A 50 -13.36 11.23 -4.93
CA PRO A 50 -13.92 12.21 -4.00
C PRO A 50 -12.89 12.73 -2.97
N ALA A 51 -11.78 12.02 -2.78
CA ALA A 51 -10.65 12.44 -1.95
C ALA A 51 -9.54 13.13 -2.77
N TYR A 52 -9.83 13.62 -3.99
CA TYR A 52 -8.85 14.27 -4.85
C TYR A 52 -8.24 15.52 -4.19
N VAL A 53 -6.91 15.57 -4.13
CA VAL A 53 -6.15 16.73 -3.66
C VAL A 53 -5.37 17.33 -4.84
N PRO A 54 -5.73 18.54 -5.31
CA PRO A 54 -5.03 19.20 -6.41
C PRO A 54 -3.56 19.47 -6.08
N GLY A 55 -2.65 19.15 -7.02
CA GLY A 55 -1.22 19.41 -6.88
C GLY A 55 -0.44 18.35 -6.10
N GLU A 56 -1.10 17.36 -5.51
CA GLU A 56 -0.45 16.20 -4.90
C GLU A 56 -0.20 15.14 -5.99
N ALA A 57 1.07 14.83 -6.28
CA ALA A 57 1.40 13.78 -7.24
C ALA A 57 0.93 12.42 -6.68
N SER A 58 0.30 11.58 -7.52
CA SER A 58 0.00 10.20 -7.12
C SER A 58 1.27 9.56 -6.57
N PRO A 59 1.24 8.98 -5.35
CA PRO A 59 2.42 8.37 -4.77
C PRO A 59 2.93 7.33 -5.76
N HIS A 60 4.15 7.50 -6.24
CA HIS A 60 4.84 6.44 -6.93
C HIS A 60 5.12 5.39 -5.86
N ILE A 61 4.31 4.33 -5.82
CA ILE A 61 4.57 3.16 -4.99
C ILE A 61 5.48 2.27 -5.84
N PRO A 62 6.82 2.35 -5.73
CA PRO A 62 7.68 1.41 -6.41
C PRO A 62 7.29 0.00 -5.96
N ILE A 63 7.25 -0.94 -6.90
CA ILE A 63 7.14 -2.36 -6.56
C ILE A 63 8.48 -2.75 -5.90
N GLU A 64 8.53 -2.67 -4.57
CA GLU A 64 9.76 -2.89 -3.77
C GLU A 64 10.17 -4.37 -3.67
N GLY A 65 9.34 -5.29 -4.18
CA GLY A 65 9.68 -6.70 -4.23
C GLY A 65 8.60 -7.52 -4.90
N ILE A 66 9.01 -8.37 -5.85
CA ILE A 66 8.18 -9.44 -6.37
C ILE A 66 8.62 -10.71 -5.65
N SER A 67 7.78 -11.23 -4.76
CA SER A 67 8.04 -12.49 -4.05
C SER A 67 7.60 -13.64 -4.92
N PHE A 68 8.54 -14.44 -5.41
CA PHE A 68 8.26 -15.70 -6.09
C PHE A 68 8.66 -16.85 -5.17
N THR A 69 7.68 -17.62 -4.69
CA THR A 69 7.88 -18.73 -3.75
C THR A 69 8.13 -20.08 -4.43
N ASP A 70 7.92 -20.22 -5.74
CA ASP A 70 8.01 -21.51 -6.48
C ASP A 70 9.03 -21.51 -7.63
N LEU A 71 10.09 -20.72 -7.55
CA LEU A 71 11.14 -20.76 -8.58
C LEU A 71 12.12 -21.90 -8.32
N ASN A 72 12.37 -22.69 -9.36
CA ASN A 72 13.34 -23.78 -9.35
C ASN A 72 14.73 -23.24 -8.98
N THR A 73 15.53 -24.01 -8.24
CA THR A 73 16.93 -23.65 -7.89
C THR A 73 17.76 -23.27 -9.11
N LYS A 74 17.48 -23.84 -10.28
CA LYS A 74 18.10 -23.45 -11.56
C LYS A 74 17.94 -21.96 -11.91
N PHE A 75 16.79 -21.36 -11.59
CA PHE A 75 16.57 -19.93 -11.81
C PHE A 75 17.54 -19.09 -10.97
N PHE A 76 17.69 -19.42 -9.68
CA PHE A 76 18.58 -18.70 -8.78
C PHE A 76 20.06 -18.86 -9.15
N GLU A 77 20.44 -20.00 -9.72
CA GLU A 77 21.78 -20.22 -10.28
C GLU A 77 22.02 -19.34 -11.52
N GLU A 78 21.06 -19.26 -12.44
CA GLU A 78 21.15 -18.39 -13.62
C GLU A 78 21.21 -16.90 -13.24
N VAL A 79 20.45 -16.46 -12.23
CA VAL A 79 20.54 -15.10 -11.69
C VAL A 79 21.90 -14.82 -11.04
N ARG A 80 22.44 -15.78 -10.27
CA ARG A 80 23.74 -15.62 -9.62
C ARG A 80 24.88 -15.54 -10.64
N ASN A 81 24.78 -16.27 -11.74
CA ASN A 81 25.77 -16.28 -12.82
C ASN A 81 25.68 -15.04 -13.73
N SER A 82 24.50 -14.40 -13.83
CA SER A 82 24.33 -13.20 -14.64
C SER A 82 24.80 -11.92 -13.94
N TYR A 83 24.68 -11.84 -12.61
CA TYR A 83 25.05 -10.66 -11.82
C TYR A 83 26.49 -10.13 -12.02
N PRO A 84 27.53 -10.98 -12.19
CA PRO A 84 28.89 -10.51 -12.49
C PRO A 84 29.04 -9.90 -13.89
N GLN A 85 28.18 -10.29 -14.83
CA GLN A 85 28.24 -9.87 -16.24
C GLN A 85 27.43 -8.61 -16.49
N ASP A 86 26.24 -8.52 -15.89
CA ASP A 86 25.36 -7.37 -16.00
C ASP A 86 24.56 -7.23 -14.70
N ARG A 87 24.65 -6.04 -14.09
CA ARG A 87 24.05 -5.72 -12.79
C ARG A 87 22.64 -5.17 -12.93
N SER A 88 22.12 -5.05 -14.14
CA SER A 88 20.77 -4.55 -14.39
C SER A 88 19.72 -5.58 -13.96
N SER A 89 18.76 -5.14 -13.15
CA SER A 89 17.62 -5.96 -12.72
C SER A 89 16.66 -6.33 -13.87
N SER A 90 16.83 -5.72 -15.05
CA SER A 90 16.08 -6.06 -16.27
C SER A 90 16.29 -7.51 -16.73
N ILE A 91 17.42 -8.13 -16.37
CA ILE A 91 17.71 -9.54 -16.66
C ILE A 91 16.72 -10.50 -15.99
N LEU A 92 16.17 -10.13 -14.83
CA LEU A 92 15.19 -10.95 -14.14
C LEU A 92 13.93 -11.17 -14.99
N PHE A 93 13.49 -10.16 -15.73
CA PHE A 93 12.34 -10.30 -16.63
C PHE A 93 12.60 -11.28 -17.78
N GLN A 94 13.83 -11.28 -18.31
CA GLN A 94 14.25 -12.19 -19.39
C GLN A 94 14.38 -13.63 -18.87
N LEU A 95 14.90 -13.82 -17.66
CA LEU A 95 15.06 -15.13 -17.05
C LEU A 95 13.70 -15.71 -16.63
N ILE A 96 12.77 -14.88 -16.17
CA ILE A 96 11.42 -15.32 -15.81
C ILE A 96 10.64 -15.78 -17.04
N THR A 97 10.79 -15.14 -18.21
CA THR A 97 10.10 -15.58 -19.44
C THR A 97 10.64 -16.90 -20.02
N LYS A 98 11.79 -17.38 -19.53
CA LYS A 98 12.42 -18.63 -19.97
C LYS A 98 11.81 -19.87 -19.29
N TYR A 99 11.08 -19.69 -18.18
CA TYR A 99 10.42 -20.73 -17.40
C TYR A 99 8.90 -20.52 -17.38
#